data_AF-A0A7J5WNS7-F1
#
_entry.id   AF-A0A7J5WNS7-F1
#
_cell.length_a   1.000
_cell.length_b   1.000
_cell.length_c   1.000
_cell.angle_alpha   90.00
_cell.angle_beta   90.00
_cell.angle_gamma   90.00
#
_symmetry.space_group_name_H-M   'P 1'
#
loop_
_entity.id
_entity.type
_entity.pdbx_description
1 polymer ?
#
loop_
_entity_poly.entity_id
_entity_poly.type
_entity_poly.pdbx_seq_one_letter_code
_entity_poly.pdbx_strand_id
1 'polypeptide(L)' 'MVAIKNKKTLESYARDLLSQGKYGFALDEVRKVFSSQNWVAIKSALKRLVNKEQIISIHKGYYL' A
#
# COMPACT_ATOMS: atom_id res chain seq x y z
N MET A 1 21.90 -9.26 -10.36
CA MET A 1 20.61 -8.54 -10.33
C MET A 1 19.50 -9.58 -10.40
N VAL A 2 18.89 -9.92 -9.26
CA VAL A 2 17.83 -10.95 -9.21
C VAL A 2 16.49 -10.28 -9.54
N ALA A 3 15.93 -10.65 -10.68
CA ALA A 3 14.55 -10.33 -11.03
C ALA A 3 13.61 -11.17 -10.16
N ILE A 4 13.31 -10.68 -8.96
CA ILE A 4 12.27 -11.26 -8.11
C ILE A 4 10.95 -10.89 -8.77
N LYS A 5 10.24 -11.89 -9.31
CA LYS A 5 8.80 -11.79 -9.62
C LYS A 5 8.07 -11.49 -8.31
N ASN A 6 8.07 -10.22 -7.91
CA ASN A 6 7.56 -9.79 -6.63
C ASN A 6 6.04 -9.85 -6.74
N LYS A 7 5.38 -10.71 -5.95
CA LYS A 7 3.99 -10.46 -5.58
C LYS A 7 3.98 -9.04 -5.01
N LYS A 8 3.56 -8.04 -5.80
CA LYS A 8 3.40 -6.66 -5.33
C LYS A 8 2.49 -6.78 -4.12
N THR A 9 3.09 -6.67 -2.94
CA THR A 9 2.38 -6.65 -1.67
C THR A 9 2.23 -5.19 -1.33
N LEU A 10 1.14 -4.83 -0.67
CA LEU A 10 0.87 -3.45 -0.30
C LEU A 10 2.02 -2.80 0.49
N GLU A 11 2.72 -3.60 1.30
CA GLU A 11 3.92 -3.19 2.04
C GLU A 11 5.10 -2.81 1.12
N SER A 12 5.34 -3.61 0.07
CA SER A 12 6.37 -3.31 -0.94
C SER A 12 5.99 -2.11 -1.80
N TYR A 13 4.70 -1.91 -2.06
CA TYR A 13 4.19 -0.75 -2.78
C TYR A 13 4.39 0.55 -1.97
N ALA A 14 4.06 0.52 -0.68
CA ALA A 14 4.31 1.66 0.21
C ALA A 14 5.81 2.02 0.28
N ARG A 15 6.69 1.03 0.40
CA ARG A 15 8.16 1.26 0.34
C ARG A 15 8.64 1.83 -1.00
N ASP A 16 8.05 1.38 -2.10
CA ASP A 16 8.40 1.87 -3.44
C ASP A 16 8.00 3.34 -3.60
N LEU A 17 6.81 3.72 -3.11
CA LEU A 17 6.36 5.11 -3.04
C LEU A 17 7.31 5.97 -2.19
N LEU A 18 7.69 5.49 -0.99
CA LEU A 18 8.65 6.19 -0.14
C LEU A 18 10.02 6.37 -0.81
N SER A 19 10.50 5.34 -1.52
CA SER A 19 11.76 5.41 -2.29
C SER A 19 11.69 6.44 -3.44
N GLN A 20 10.49 6.73 -3.94
CA GLN A 20 10.22 7.76 -4.94
C GLN A 20 9.97 9.15 -4.33
N GLY A 21 10.08 9.31 -3.00
CA GLY A 21 9.76 10.56 -2.30
C GLY A 21 8.25 10.84 -2.18
N LYS A 22 7.40 9.84 -2.42
CA LYS A 22 5.95 9.94 -2.22
C LYS A 22 5.59 9.42 -0.83
N TYR A 23 5.40 10.34 0.09
CA TYR A 23 5.06 10.06 1.48
C TYR A 23 3.57 9.80 1.72
N GLY A 24 2.74 9.71 0.69
CA GLY A 24 1.32 9.49 0.88
C GLY A 24 0.63 8.97 -0.36
N PHE A 25 -0.46 8.25 -0.14
CA PHE A 25 -1.25 7.65 -1.20
C PHE A 25 -2.72 7.54 -0.83
N ALA A 26 -3.57 7.69 -1.85
CA ALA A 26 -5.00 7.47 -1.72
C ALA A 26 -5.31 5.97 -1.83
N LEU A 27 -6.35 5.55 -1.13
CA LEU A 27 -6.93 4.21 -1.25
C LEU A 27 -7.35 3.89 -2.68
N ASP A 28 -7.79 4.90 -3.43
CA ASP A 28 -8.17 4.76 -4.84
C ASP A 28 -6.97 4.40 -5.74
N GLU A 29 -5.80 4.98 -5.47
CA GLU A 29 -4.56 4.66 -6.20
C GLU A 29 -4.13 3.23 -5.91
N VAL A 30 -4.20 2.81 -4.64
CA VAL A 30 -3.99 1.41 -4.25
C VAL A 30 -4.99 0.49 -4.96
N ARG A 31 -6.26 0.90 -5.06
CA ARG A 31 -7.28 0.11 -5.76
C ARG A 31 -6.92 -0.11 -7.23
N LYS A 32 -6.45 0.93 -7.93
CA LYS A 32 -6.03 0.83 -9.34
C LYS A 32 -4.85 -0.13 -9.49
N VAL A 33 -3.84 0.00 -8.64
CA VAL A 33 -2.63 -0.85 -8.68
C VAL A 33 -2.95 -2.31 -8.33
N PHE A 34 -3.90 -2.54 -7.42
CA PHE A 34 -4.31 -3.84 -6.94
C PHE A 34 -5.71 -4.24 -7.44
N SER A 35 -6.05 -3.89 -8.69
CA SER A 35 -7.40 -4.09 -9.26
C SER A 35 -7.87 -5.56 -9.24
N SER A 36 -6.94 -6.51 -9.27
CA SER A 36 -7.24 -7.95 -9.19
C SER A 36 -7.51 -8.46 -7.76
N GLN A 37 -7.28 -7.66 -6.72
CA GLN A 37 -7.52 -8.06 -5.34
C GLN A 37 -8.87 -7.59 -4.82
N ASN A 38 -9.48 -8.43 -3.98
CA ASN A 38 -10.73 -8.06 -3.33
C ASN A 38 -10.52 -6.86 -2.41
N TRP A 39 -11.50 -5.95 -2.39
CA TRP A 39 -11.52 -4.76 -1.56
C TRP A 39 -11.31 -5.05 -0.07
N VAL A 40 -11.91 -6.14 0.41
CA VAL A 40 -11.75 -6.58 1.80
C VAL A 40 -10.29 -6.97 2.10
N ALA A 41 -9.61 -7.60 1.14
CA ALA A 41 -8.20 -7.97 1.29
C ALA A 41 -7.29 -6.73 1.34
N ILE A 42 -7.54 -5.74 0.47
CA ILE A 42 -6.79 -4.47 0.45
C ILE A 42 -6.96 -3.72 1.77
N LYS A 43 -8.20 -3.58 2.27
CA LYS A 43 -8.47 -2.93 3.57
C LYS A 43 -7.83 -3.66 4.74
N SER A 44 -7.89 -4.99 4.77
CA SER A 44 -7.24 -5.78 5.82
C SER A 44 -5.72 -5.63 5.79
N ALA A 45 -5.12 -5.57 4.60
CA ALA A 45 -3.69 -5.33 4.45
C ALA A 45 -3.28 -3.91 4.91
N LEU A 46 -4.06 -2.88 4.56
CA LEU A 46 -3.86 -1.51 5.05
C LEU A 46 -3.96 -1.44 6.57
N LYS A 47 -4.99 -2.06 7.15
CA LYS A 47 -5.16 -2.11 8.60
C LYS A 47 -3.97 -2.79 9.28
N ARG A 48 -3.43 -3.87 8.68
CA ARG A 48 -2.23 -4.53 9.19
C ARG A 48 -1.00 -3.62 9.14
N LEU A 49 -0.83 -2.83 8.08
CA LEU A 49 0.28 -1.88 7.95
C LEU A 49 0.17 -0.72 8.96
N VAL A 50 -1.04 -0.22 9.18
CA VAL A 50 -1.31 0.78 10.23
C VAL A 50 -1.00 0.22 11.61
N ASN A 51 -1.43 -1.01 11.91
CA ASN A 51 -1.11 -1.67 13.17
C ASN A 51 0.39 -1.94 13.37
N LYS A 52 1.16 -2.03 12.28
CA LYS A 52 2.62 -2.15 12.32
C LYS A 52 3.33 -0.79 12.35
N GLU A 53 2.58 0.31 12.41
CA GLU A 53 3.11 1.69 12.38
C GLU A 53 3.95 1.98 11.12
N GLN A 54 3.73 1.22 10.04
CA GLN A 54 4.45 1.43 8.77
C GLN A 54 3.79 2.49 7.90
N ILE A 55 2.49 2.72 8.09
CA ILE A 55 1.72 3.78 7.45
C ILE A 55 0.73 4.37 8.47
N ILE A 56 0.31 5.61 8.27
CA ILE A 56 -0.61 6.33 9.14
C ILE A 56 -1.86 6.68 8.33
N SER A 57 -3.04 6.36 8.85
CA SER A 57 -4.29 6.80 8.24
C SER A 57 -4.59 8.25 8.65
N ILE A 58 -4.30 9.21 7.77
CA ILE A 58 -4.53 10.64 8.05
C ILE A 58 -5.99 11.04 7.83
N HIS A 59 -6.63 10.48 6.79
CA HIS A 59 -8.03 10.74 6.47
C HIS A 59 -8.69 9.46 5.96
N LYS A 60 -10.03 9.42 5.92
CA LYS A 60 -10.77 8.26 5.42
C LYS A 60 -10.41 8.01 3.95
N GLY A 61 -9.55 7.02 3.72
CA GLY A 61 -9.04 6.67 2.39
C GLY A 61 -7.75 7.39 1.97
N TYR A 62 -7.03 8.03 2.89
CA TYR A 62 -5.71 8.61 2.63
C TYR A 62 -4.70 8.16 3.70
N TYR A 63 -3.55 7.68 3.22
CA TYR A 63 -2.50 7.09 4.05
C TYR A 63 -1.16 7.80 3.82
N LEU A 64 -0.37 7.93 4.88
CA LEU A 64 0.99 8.45 4.92
C LEU A 64 1.97 7.29 5.18
#